data_AF-A0AAV8YA08-F1
#
_entry.id   AF-A0AAV8YA08-F1
#
_cell.length_a   1.000
_cell.length_b   1.000
_cell.length_c   1.000
_cell.angle_alpha   90.00
_cell.angle_beta   90.00
_cell.angle_gamma   90.00
#
_symmetry.space_group_name_H-M   'P 1'
#
loop_
_entity.id
_entity.type
_entity.pdbx_description
1 polymer ?
#
loop_
_entity_poly.entity_id
_entity_poly.type
_entity_poly.pdbx_seq_one_letter_code
_entity_poly.pdbx_strand_id
1 'polypeptide(L)' 'MIFNARGREMVYLTEVHKITILQLIGYGDKTRTQAEVVRLFQEKYPELPPISQGTVKNSIDPFFIDGNLN' A
#
# COMPACT_ATOMS: atom_id res chain seq x y z
N MET A 1 18.17 1.94 6.86
CA MET A 1 17.13 2.88 6.39
C MET A 1 17.49 3.29 4.97
N ILE A 2 16.56 3.16 4.01
CA ILE A 2 16.77 3.59 2.63
C ILE A 2 15.89 4.81 2.39
N PHE A 3 16.42 5.86 1.76
CA PHE A 3 15.67 7.07 1.44
C PHE A 3 15.59 7.24 -0.08
N ASN A 4 14.47 7.75 -0.59
CA ASN A 4 14.39 8.12 -2.02
C ASN A 4 15.11 9.45 -2.29
N ALA A 5 15.26 9.81 -3.56
CA ALA A 5 15.89 11.06 -4.00
C ALA A 5 15.26 12.36 -3.44
N ARG A 6 14.10 12.25 -2.78
CA ARG A 6 13.42 13.35 -2.07
C ARG A 6 13.59 13.31 -0.55
N GLY A 7 14.53 12.49 -0.05
CA GLY A 7 14.81 12.34 1.38
C GLY A 7 13.74 11.62 2.19
N ARG A 8 12.76 10.96 1.54
CA ARG A 8 11.70 10.23 2.26
C ARG A 8 12.12 8.78 2.49
N GLU A 9 11.89 8.29 3.70
CA GLU A 9 12.15 6.89 4.03
C GLU A 9 11.34 5.96 3.12
N MET A 10 12.04 5.04 2.47
CA MET A 10 11.48 3.97 1.68
C MET A 10 11.35 2.74 2.56
N VAL A 11 10.11 2.44 2.93
CA VAL A 11 9.76 1.14 3.50
C VAL A 11 9.90 0.11 2.40
N TYR A 12 10.79 -0.87 2.59
CA TYR A 12 10.94 -1.98 1.65
C TYR A 12 9.76 -2.95 1.85
N LEU A 13 8.77 -2.86 0.98
CA LEU A 13 7.61 -3.74 1.00
C LEU A 13 7.91 -5.01 0.21
N THR A 14 7.76 -6.17 0.87
CA THR A 14 7.77 -7.48 0.22
C THR A 14 6.55 -7.62 -0.70
N GLU A 15 6.56 -8.62 -1.58
CA GLU A 15 5.40 -8.94 -2.42
C GLU A 15 4.16 -9.25 -1.58
N VAL A 16 4.31 -9.96 -0.45
CA VAL A 16 3.23 -10.24 0.50
C VAL A 16 2.61 -8.97 1.08
N HIS A 17 3.44 -7.95 1.39
CA HIS A 17 2.94 -6.67 1.87
C HIS A 17 2.16 -5.92 0.79
N LYS A 18 2.61 -5.97 -0.47
CA LYS A 18 1.89 -5.36 -1.61
C LYS A 18 0.54 -6.03 -1.85
N ILE A 19 0.49 -7.36 -1.82
CA ILE A 19 -0.76 -8.13 -1.91
C ILE A 19 -1.71 -7.76 -0.77
N THR A 20 -1.18 -7.59 0.44
CA THR A 20 -1.99 -7.16 1.58
C THR A 20 -2.57 -5.77 1.38
N ILE A 21 -1.80 -4.81 0.84
CA ILE A 21 -2.30 -3.47 0.50
C ILE A 21 -3.44 -3.56 -0.53
N LEU A 22 -3.33 -4.44 -1.53
CA LEU A 22 -4.38 -4.67 -2.53
C LEU A 22 -5.65 -5.27 -1.93
N GLN A 23 -5.51 -6.25 -1.04
CA GLN A 23 -6.65 -6.81 -0.31
C GLN A 23 -7.30 -5.76 0.62
N LEU A 24 -6.52 -4.85 1.20
CA LEU A 24 -7.07 -3.82 2.07
C LEU A 24 -7.80 -2.72 1.29
N ILE A 25 -7.31 -2.32 0.11
CA ILE A 25 -7.95 -1.27 -0.71
C ILE A 25 -9.27 -1.74 -1.30
N GLY A 26 -9.34 -3.01 -1.73
CA GLY A 26 -10.53 -3.61 -2.31
C GLY A 26 -10.62 -5.10 -1.95
N TYR A 27 -11.60 -5.44 -1.12
CA TYR A 27 -11.96 -6.83 -0.84
C TYR A 27 -13.48 -6.98 -0.89
N GLY A 28 -13.97 -7.71 -1.89
CA GLY A 28 -15.40 -7.75 -2.23
C GLY A 28 -15.92 -6.37 -2.67
N ASP A 29 -17.10 -5.99 -2.22
CA ASP A 29 -17.73 -4.68 -2.53
C ASP A 29 -17.21 -3.50 -1.71
N LYS A 30 -16.23 -3.73 -0.83
CA LYS A 30 -15.71 -2.67 0.07
C LYS A 30 -14.48 -2.02 -0.54
N THR A 31 -14.67 -0.81 -1.07
CA THR A 31 -13.58 0.10 -1.41
C THR A 31 -13.20 0.93 -0.17
N ARG A 32 -11.94 0.87 0.25
CA ARG A 32 -11.41 1.69 1.33
C ARG A 32 -10.56 2.84 0.79
N THR A 33 -10.47 3.92 1.54
CA THR A 33 -9.56 5.03 1.22
C THR A 33 -8.11 4.66 1.51
N GLN A 34 -7.15 5.36 0.86
CA GLN A 34 -5.72 5.14 1.12
C GLN A 34 -5.35 5.38 2.60
N ALA A 35 -6.00 6.34 3.27
CA ALA A 35 -5.79 6.64 4.67
C ALA A 35 -6.19 5.45 5.59
N GLU A 36 -7.34 4.83 5.31
CA GLU A 36 -7.78 3.65 6.03
C GLU A 36 -6.85 2.45 5.80
N VAL A 37 -6.36 2.27 4.57
CA VAL A 37 -5.40 1.21 4.25
C VAL A 37 -4.09 1.40 5.02
N VAL A 38 -3.57 2.62 5.11
CA VAL A 38 -2.38 2.92 5.94
C VAL A 38 -2.61 2.50 7.39
N ARG A 39 -3.75 2.87 7.97
CA ARG A 39 -4.10 2.52 9.35
C ARG A 39 -4.17 1.01 9.56
N LEU A 40 -4.94 0.31 8.72
CA LEU A 40 -5.12 -1.14 8.80
C LEU A 40 -3.83 -1.92 8.53
N PHE A 41 -2.97 -1.41 7.64
CA PHE A 41 -1.67 -2.00 7.38
C PHE A 41 -0.76 -1.89 8.60
N GLN A 42 -0.73 -0.73 9.27
CA GLN A 42 0.04 -0.54 10.50
C GLN A 42 -0.49 -1.41 11.65
N GLU A 43 -1.80 -1.58 11.76
CA GLU A 43 -2.41 -2.48 12.75
C GLU A 43 -2.00 -3.94 12.52
N LYS A 44 -1.83 -4.34 11.25
CA LYS A 44 -1.44 -5.71 10.87
C LYS A 44 0.06 -5.98 10.99
N TYR A 45 0.89 -4.96 10.75
CA TYR A 45 2.36 -5.04 10.80
C TYR A 45 2.93 -3.96 11.73
N PRO A 46 2.66 -4.03 13.04
CA PRO A 46 3.09 -3.00 14.00
C PRO A 46 4.61 -2.85 14.10
N GLU A 47 5.36 -3.90 13.75
CA GLU A 47 6.82 -3.94 13.73
C GLU A 47 7.45 -3.21 12.53
N LEU A 48 6.67 -2.91 11.49
CA LEU A 48 7.15 -2.21 10.31
C LEU A 48 7.05 -0.69 10.48
N PRO A 49 7.96 0.07 9.85
CA PRO A 49 7.82 1.51 9.78
C PRO A 49 6.51 1.91 9.06
N PRO A 50 5.85 3.01 9.51
CA PRO A 50 4.62 3.48 8.89
C PRO A 50 4.74 3.73 7.39
N ILE A 51 3.80 3.18 6.64
CA ILE A 51 3.68 3.46 5.20
C ILE A 51 2.91 4.76 4.97
N SER A 52 3.21 5.44 3.87
CA SER A 52 2.49 6.65 3.47
C SER A 52 1.33 6.33 2.52
N GLN A 53 0.35 7.24 2.40
CA GLN A 53 -0.71 7.11 1.37
C GLN A 53 -0.11 7.06 -0.05
N GLY A 54 1.00 7.76 -0.31
CA GLY A 54 1.71 7.68 -1.58
C GLY A 54 2.34 6.30 -1.84
N THR A 55 2.75 5.59 -0.77
CA THR A 55 3.23 4.21 -0.86
C THR A 55 2.08 3.28 -1.25
N VAL A 56 0.90 3.46 -0.64
CA VAL A 56 -0.33 2.75 -1.00
C VAL A 56 -0.66 3.01 -2.47
N LYS A 57 -0.74 4.28 -2.89
CA LYS A 57 -0.99 4.69 -4.28
C LYS A 57 -0.03 3.99 -5.25
N ASN A 58 1.28 4.10 -5.04
CA ASN A 58 2.26 3.47 -5.94
C ASN A 58 2.17 1.94 -5.99
N SER A 59 1.65 1.32 -4.92
CA SER A 59 1.45 -0.15 -4.86
C SER A 59 0.20 -0.59 -5.62
N ILE A 60 -0.78 0.29 -5.77
CA ILE A 60 -2.05 0.01 -6.47
C ILE A 60 -2.06 0.53 -7.91
N ASP A 61 -1.34 1.61 -8.22
CA ASP A 61 -1.33 2.24 -9.56
C ASP A 61 -1.08 1.23 -10.70
N PRO A 62 -0.16 0.25 -10.60
CA PRO A 62 0.01 -0.77 -11.63
C PRO A 62 -1.24 -1.61 -11.91
N PHE A 63 -2.13 -1.78 -10.92
CA PHE A 63 -3.36 -2.56 -11.02
C PHE A 63 -4.56 -1.72 -11.48
N PHE A 64 -4.51 -0.39 -11.32
CA PHE A 64 -5.56 0.51 -11.80
C PHE A 64 -5.30 1.04 -13.21
N ILE A 65 -4.04 1.08 -13.66
CA ILE A 65 -3.68 1.45 -15.05
C ILE A 65 -4.15 0.38 -16.03
N ASP A 66 -4.23 -0.88 -15.59
CA ASP A 66 -4.84 -1.97 -16.34
C ASP A 66 -6.35 -1.98 -16.04
N GLY A 67 -7.11 -1.01 -16.59
CA GLY A 67 -8.58 -0.99 -16.58
C GLY A 67 -9.23 -2.20 -17.31
N ASN A 68 -8.56 -3.34 -17.27
CA ASN A 68 -8.83 -4.60 -17.90
C ASN A 68 -8.68 -5.71 -16.84
N LEU A 69 -9.50 -5.62 -15.80
CA LEU A 69 -9.94 -6.82 -15.10
C LEU A 69 -10.77 -7.64 -16.11
N ASN A 70 -10.10 -8.43 -16.94
CA ASN A 70 -10.70 -9.56 -17.67
C ASN A 70 -10.77 -10.78 -16.76
#